data_AF-A0A9P1A1U8-F1
#
_entry.id   AF-A0A9P1A1U8-F1
#
_cell.length_a   1.000
_cell.length_b   1.000
_cell.length_c   1.000
_cell.angle_alpha   90.00
_cell.angle_beta   90.00
_cell.angle_gamma   90.00
#
_symmetry.space_group_name_H-M   'P 1'
#
loop_
_entity.id
_entity.type
_entity.pdbx_description
1 polymer ?
#
loop_
_entity_poly.entity_id
_entity_poly.type
_entity_poly.pdbx_seq_one_letter_code
_entity_poly.pdbx_strand_id
1 'polypeptide(L)'
;MAKLIAKEGKSATLKLPSGEVRFISQNSSATIGQVGNVGFNQKNLGRAGAKRWLGKRPVVRGVVMNPVDHPHGGGEGRAPIGRKKPTTPWGYPALGRKTRKRNKYSEKLILRHRS
;
A
#
# COMPACT_ATOMS: atom_id res chain seq x y z
N MET A 1 11.05 6.43 -9.32
CA MET A 1 12.49 6.08 -9.21
C MET A 1 13.01 6.44 -7.83
N ALA A 2 14.04 5.74 -7.35
CA ALA A 2 14.79 6.18 -6.16
C ALA A 2 15.88 7.17 -6.59
N LYS A 3 16.18 8.16 -5.75
CA LYS A 3 17.26 9.12 -5.99
C LYS A 3 18.14 9.22 -4.76
N LEU A 4 19.45 9.24 -4.96
CA LEU A 4 20.42 9.59 -3.92
C LEU A 4 20.38 11.11 -3.72
N ILE A 5 20.16 11.57 -2.49
CA ILE A 5 20.11 13.00 -2.14
C ILE A 5 21.46 13.45 -1.58
N ALA A 6 21.96 12.73 -0.58
CA ALA A 6 23.17 13.09 0.16
C ALA A 6 23.86 11.84 0.70
N LYS A 7 25.14 11.97 1.01
CA LYS A 7 25.95 10.96 1.72
C LYS A 7 26.63 11.64 2.89
N GLU A 8 26.50 11.07 4.08
CA GLU A 8 27.09 11.63 5.30
C GLU A 8 27.52 10.51 6.26
N GLY A 9 28.77 10.58 6.73
CA GLY A 9 29.33 9.58 7.65
C GLY A 9 29.22 8.16 7.12
N LYS A 10 28.51 7.29 7.84
CA LYS A 10 28.29 5.87 7.48
C LYS A 10 27.00 5.62 6.69
N SER A 11 26.19 6.66 6.46
CA SER A 11 24.86 6.54 5.87
C SER A 11 24.69 7.38 4.60
N ALA A 12 23.79 6.95 3.73
CA ALA A 12 23.36 7.65 2.53
C ALA A 12 21.85 7.92 2.61
N THR A 13 21.44 9.12 2.22
CA THR A 13 20.05 9.55 2.22
C THR A 13 19.45 9.33 0.84
N LEU A 14 18.42 8.49 0.75
CA LEU A 14 17.67 8.20 -0.47
C LEU A 14 16.24 8.75 -0.39
N LYS A 15 15.76 9.31 -1.51
CA LYS A 15 14.33 9.52 -1.76
C LYS A 15 13.80 8.31 -2.53
N LEU A 16 12.86 7.58 -1.93
CA LEU A 16 12.26 6.38 -2.52
C LEU A 16 11.19 6.72 -3.56
N PRO A 17 10.79 5.77 -4.42
CA PRO A 17 9.67 5.95 -5.35
C PRO A 17 8.34 6.30 -4.66
N SER A 18 8.18 5.92 -3.39
CA SER A 18 7.04 6.27 -2.55
C SER A 18 7.04 7.74 -2.07
N GLY A 19 8.12 8.48 -2.32
CA GLY A 19 8.31 9.83 -1.79
C GLY A 19 8.91 9.91 -0.38
N GLU A 20 9.01 8.77 0.32
CA GLU A 20 9.68 8.66 1.62
C GLU A 20 11.18 8.97 1.49
N VAL A 21 11.74 9.70 2.47
CA VAL A 21 13.18 9.98 2.56
C VAL A 21 13.78 9.19 3.71
N ARG A 22 14.81 8.39 3.41
CA ARG A 22 15.33 7.37 4.31
C ARG A 22 16.85 7.21 4.23
N PHE A 23 17.47 6.95 5.37
CA PHE A 23 18.88 6.57 5.51
C PHE A 23 19.09 5.07 5.23
N ILE A 24 20.14 4.77 4.47
CA ILE A 24 20.64 3.42 4.16
C ILE A 24 22.17 3.41 4.37
N SER A 25 22.75 2.26 4.73
CA SER A 25 24.20 2.14 4.89
C SER A 25 24.94 2.42 3.58
N GLN A 26 26.03 3.17 3.62
CA GLN A 26 26.86 3.46 2.43
C GLN A 26 27.48 2.21 1.81
N ASN A 27 27.66 1.14 2.60
CA ASN A 27 28.21 -0.13 2.13
C ASN A 27 27.20 -0.96 1.31
N SER A 28 25.95 -0.49 1.16
CA SER A 28 24.92 -1.22 0.43
C SER A 28 25.14 -1.09 -1.08
N SER A 29 25.08 -2.21 -1.80
CA SER A 29 25.16 -2.21 -3.27
C SER A 29 23.87 -1.70 -3.91
N ALA A 30 23.99 -1.01 -5.05
CA ALA A 30 22.87 -0.55 -5.85
C ALA A 30 23.26 -0.52 -7.33
N THR A 31 22.26 -0.69 -8.21
CA THR A 31 22.45 -0.61 -9.66
C THR A 31 22.06 0.77 -10.16
N ILE A 32 22.84 1.30 -11.10
CA ILE A 32 22.57 2.60 -11.74
C ILE A 32 21.47 2.43 -12.79
N GLY A 33 20.53 3.38 -12.82
CA GLY A 33 19.49 3.46 -13.83
C GLY A 33 18.07 3.21 -13.30
N GLN A 34 17.10 3.32 -14.21
CA GLN A 34 15.69 3.05 -13.94
C GLN A 34 15.33 1.65 -14.43
N VAL A 35 14.45 0.95 -13.70
CA VAL A 35 13.86 -0.30 -14.19
C VAL A 35 13.11 -0.04 -15.51
N GLY A 36 13.41 -0.84 -16.54
CA GLY A 36 12.78 -0.74 -17.86
C GLY A 36 11.29 -1.05 -17.87
N ASN A 37 10.66 -1.05 -19.05
CA ASN A 37 9.21 -1.27 -19.24
C ASN A 37 8.32 -0.25 -18.49
N VAL A 38 8.67 1.04 -18.60
CA VAL A 38 7.98 2.16 -17.93
C VAL A 38 6.49 2.25 -18.30
N GLY A 39 6.13 1.86 -19.53
CA GLY A 39 4.76 1.84 -20.04
C GLY A 39 3.89 0.68 -19.57
N PHE A 40 4.37 -0.19 -18.67
CA PHE A 40 3.60 -1.36 -18.23
C PHE A 40 2.20 -1.01 -17.69
N ASN A 41 2.09 0.11 -16.97
CA ASN A 41 0.83 0.58 -16.39
C ASN A 41 -0.14 1.20 -17.41
N GLN A 42 0.27 1.43 -18.66
CA GLN A 42 -0.60 1.94 -19.71
C GLN A 42 -1.51 0.85 -20.30
N LYS A 43 -1.21 -0.43 -20.01
CA LYS A 43 -1.99 -1.57 -20.49
C LYS A 43 -3.30 -1.70 -19.72
N ASN A 44 -4.42 -1.73 -20.42
CA ASN A 44 -5.71 -2.11 -19.86
C ASN A 44 -5.92 -3.63 -20.04
N LEU A 45 -6.37 -4.32 -18.98
CA LEU A 45 -6.61 -5.76 -19.03
C LEU A 45 -7.82 -6.14 -19.90
N GLY A 46 -8.78 -5.23 -20.10
CA GLY A 46 -9.91 -5.35 -21.03
C GLY A 46 -11.00 -6.37 -20.68
N ARG A 47 -10.65 -7.50 -20.04
CA ARG A 47 -11.59 -8.59 -19.70
C ARG A 47 -11.31 -9.21 -18.34
N ALA A 48 -12.33 -9.79 -17.72
CA ALA A 48 -12.21 -10.49 -16.44
C ALA A 48 -11.23 -11.68 -16.49
N GLY A 49 -11.21 -12.42 -17.60
CA GLY A 49 -10.31 -13.57 -17.79
C GLY A 49 -8.82 -13.20 -17.72
N ALA A 50 -8.43 -12.03 -18.22
CA ALA A 50 -7.05 -11.56 -18.14
C ALA A 50 -6.58 -11.37 -16.68
N LYS A 51 -7.48 -10.94 -15.79
CA LYS A 51 -7.19 -10.83 -14.35
C LYS A 51 -7.03 -12.21 -13.69
N ARG A 52 -7.77 -13.22 -14.17
CA ARG A 52 -7.65 -14.60 -13.70
C ARG A 52 -6.31 -15.24 -14.12
N TRP A 53 -5.80 -14.91 -15.30
CA TRP A 53 -4.47 -15.36 -15.75
C TRP A 53 -3.33 -14.83 -14.87
N LEU A 54 -3.52 -13.66 -14.25
CA LEU A 54 -2.61 -13.11 -13.23
C LEU A 54 -2.77 -13.78 -11.85
N GLY A 55 -3.56 -14.84 -11.72
CA GLY A 55 -3.82 -15.54 -10.46
C GLY A 55 -4.75 -14.79 -9.48
N LYS A 56 -5.40 -13.70 -9.90
CA LYS A 56 -6.27 -12.89 -9.02
C LYS A 56 -7.72 -13.35 -9.12
N ARG A 57 -8.26 -13.88 -8.02
CA ARG A 57 -9.68 -14.29 -7.91
C ARG A 57 -10.62 -13.08 -7.80
N PRO A 58 -11.92 -13.23 -8.12
CA PRO A 58 -12.93 -12.22 -7.84
C PRO A 58 -12.98 -11.86 -6.35
N VAL A 59 -13.23 -10.59 -6.03
CA VAL A 59 -13.36 -10.09 -4.66
C VAL A 59 -14.77 -9.55 -4.47
N VAL A 60 -15.45 -9.99 -3.41
CA VAL A 60 -16.82 -9.59 -3.07
C VAL A 60 -16.79 -8.37 -2.15
N ARG A 61 -17.70 -7.40 -2.37
CA ARG A 61 -17.82 -6.21 -1.51
C ARG A 61 -18.45 -6.59 -0.17
N GLY A 62 -17.93 -6.07 0.95
CA GLY A 62 -18.49 -6.37 2.28
C GLY A 62 -19.95 -5.93 2.48
N VAL A 63 -20.43 -4.93 1.72
CA VAL A 63 -21.81 -4.43 1.81
C VAL A 63 -22.86 -5.40 1.26
N VAL A 64 -22.45 -6.36 0.42
CA VAL A 64 -23.39 -7.37 -0.15
C VAL A 64 -23.38 -8.69 0.63
N MET A 65 -22.62 -8.76 1.73
CA MET A 65 -22.50 -9.96 2.55
C MET A 65 -23.58 -9.97 3.65
N ASN A 66 -23.70 -11.08 4.40
CA ASN A 66 -24.56 -11.11 5.57
C ASN A 66 -23.88 -10.42 6.77
N PRO A 67 -24.64 -9.97 7.79
CA PRO A 67 -24.07 -9.35 9.00
C PRO A 67 -23.02 -10.20 9.73
N VAL A 68 -23.13 -11.53 9.65
CA VAL A 68 -22.17 -12.48 10.25
C VAL A 68 -20.83 -12.50 9.52
N ASP A 69 -20.83 -12.23 8.20
CA ASP A 69 -19.65 -12.36 7.34
C ASP A 69 -18.85 -11.06 7.27
N HIS A 70 -19.53 -9.91 7.36
CA HIS A 70 -18.88 -8.60 7.27
C HIS A 70 -19.60 -7.55 8.12
N PRO A 71 -18.88 -6.63 8.79
CA PRO A 71 -19.47 -5.50 9.50
C PRO A 71 -20.27 -4.51 8.62
N HIS A 72 -20.38 -4.70 7.32
CA HIS A 72 -21.20 -3.84 6.45
C HIS A 72 -22.34 -4.63 5.82
N GLY A 73 -22.48 -5.91 6.18
CA GLY A 73 -23.48 -6.79 5.59
C GLY A 73 -24.87 -6.57 6.16
N GLY A 74 -25.87 -7.04 5.41
CA GLY A 74 -27.29 -6.93 5.74
C GLY A 74 -27.98 -5.67 5.21
N GLY A 75 -29.24 -5.52 5.62
CA GLY A 75 -30.19 -4.54 5.09
C GLY A 75 -31.17 -5.19 4.10
N GLU A 76 -32.40 -4.70 4.07
CA GLU A 76 -33.49 -5.22 3.21
C GLU A 76 -33.25 -4.97 1.71
N GLY A 77 -32.30 -4.08 1.39
CA GLY A 77 -31.88 -3.76 0.04
C GLY A 77 -30.45 -3.22 0.03
N ARG A 78 -30.15 -2.30 -0.89
CA ARG A 78 -28.82 -1.65 -0.92
C ARG A 78 -28.64 -0.75 0.30
N ALA A 79 -27.86 -1.21 1.28
CA ALA A 79 -27.60 -0.46 2.49
C ALA A 79 -26.40 0.53 2.34
N PRO A 80 -26.43 1.67 3.02
CA PRO A 80 -25.22 2.43 3.33
C PRO A 80 -24.39 1.69 4.39
N ILE A 81 -23.19 2.18 4.70
CA ILE A 81 -22.25 1.52 5.63
C ILE A 81 -22.83 1.35 7.06
N GLY A 82 -23.74 2.22 7.49
CA GLY A 82 -24.43 2.12 8.79
C GLY A 82 -23.51 2.24 10.02
N ARG A 83 -22.24 2.60 9.85
CA ARG A 83 -21.22 2.73 10.91
C ARG A 83 -20.50 4.07 10.79
N LYS A 84 -20.01 4.60 11.93
CA LYS A 84 -19.28 5.88 12.01
C LYS A 84 -18.06 5.96 11.08
N LYS A 85 -17.40 4.81 10.83
CA LYS A 85 -16.26 4.68 9.92
C LYS A 85 -16.37 3.37 9.14
N PRO A 86 -15.89 3.31 7.89
CA PRO A 86 -15.74 2.05 7.18
C PRO A 86 -14.78 1.12 7.92
N THR A 87 -15.13 -0.16 7.98
CA THR A 87 -14.39 -1.20 8.71
C THR A 87 -13.92 -2.33 7.80
N THR A 88 -12.85 -2.99 8.22
CA THR A 88 -12.37 -4.24 7.62
C THR A 88 -13.30 -5.40 8.01
N PRO A 89 -13.19 -6.57 7.35
CA PRO A 89 -13.93 -7.76 7.74
C PRO A 89 -13.72 -8.15 9.21
N TRP A 90 -12.55 -7.81 9.77
CA TRP A 90 -12.18 -8.05 11.17
C TRP A 90 -12.50 -6.88 12.12
N GLY A 91 -13.28 -5.90 11.69
CA GLY A 91 -13.78 -4.81 12.55
C GLY A 91 -12.83 -3.64 12.80
N TYR A 92 -11.63 -3.62 12.21
CA TYR A 92 -10.73 -2.46 12.33
C TYR A 92 -11.15 -1.32 11.39
N PRO A 93 -10.87 -0.05 11.71
CA PRO A 93 -11.10 1.05 10.77
C PRO A 93 -10.28 0.88 9.47
N ALA A 94 -10.95 0.97 8.32
CA ALA A 94 -10.34 0.79 7.01
C ALA A 94 -9.66 2.07 6.47
N LEU A 95 -10.07 3.24 6.96
CA LEU A 95 -9.56 4.54 6.51
C LEU A 95 -8.82 5.28 7.63
N GLY A 96 -7.70 5.91 7.29
CA GLY A 96 -6.98 6.86 8.15
C GLY A 96 -6.20 6.28 9.33
N ARG A 97 -6.42 5.02 9.71
CA ARG A 97 -5.67 4.38 10.80
C ARG A 97 -4.25 4.00 10.34
N LYS A 98 -3.22 4.65 10.89
CA LYS A 98 -1.82 4.24 10.68
C LYS A 98 -1.59 2.85 11.29
N THR A 99 -1.14 1.89 10.47
CA THR A 99 -0.90 0.49 10.87
C THR A 99 0.56 0.17 11.17
N ARG A 100 1.48 1.12 10.94
CA ARG A 100 2.90 0.96 11.27
C ARG A 100 3.06 0.77 12.79
N LYS A 101 3.77 -0.30 13.19
CA LYS A 101 4.09 -0.57 14.60
C LYS A 101 4.88 0.61 15.20
N ARG A 102 4.46 1.09 16.36
CA ARG A 102 5.18 2.10 17.14
C ARG A 102 6.54 1.57 17.58
N ASN A 103 7.54 2.45 17.70
CA ASN A 103 8.89 2.15 18.19
C ASN A 103 9.63 1.05 17.39
N LYS A 104 9.39 0.96 16.08
CA LYS A 104 10.16 0.06 15.21
C LYS A 104 11.62 0.57 15.14
N TYR A 105 12.58 -0.34 15.18
CA TYR A 105 14.02 -0.02 15.07
C TYR A 105 14.35 0.91 13.90
N SER A 106 13.64 0.74 12.78
CA SER A 106 13.84 1.52 11.56
C SER A 106 13.26 2.93 11.59
N GLU A 107 12.59 3.36 12.67
CA GLU A 107 12.02 4.72 12.76
C GLU A 107 13.12 5.78 12.71
N LYS A 108 14.26 5.53 13.38
CA LYS A 108 15.42 6.42 13.38
C LYS A 108 16.05 6.61 12.00
N LEU A 109 15.80 5.68 11.08
CA LEU A 109 16.34 5.71 9.72
C LEU A 109 15.44 6.50 8.76
N ILE A 110 14.24 6.92 9.17
CA ILE A 110 13.30 7.64 8.31
C ILE A 110 13.36 9.13 8.66
N LEU A 111 13.74 9.94 7.68
CA LEU A 111 13.78 11.39 7.84
C LEU A 111 12.40 12.01 7.57
N ARG A 112 11.70 11.52 6.55
CA ARG A 112 10.38 12.00 6.17
C ARG A 112 9.51 10.87 5.65
N HIS A 113 8.33 10.71 6.24
CA HIS A 113 7.31 9.75 5.79
C HIS A 113 6.75 10.16 4.41
N ARG A 114 6.27 9.17 3.64
CA ARG A 114 5.55 9.43 2.38
C ARG A 114 4.36 10.36 2.61
N SER A 115 4.14 11.28 1.69
CA SER A 115 2.92 12.10 1.58
C SER A 115 1.80 11.29 0.94
#